data_AF-A0A3C1N9Z6-F1
#
_entry.id   AF-A0A3C1N9Z6-F1
#
_cell.length_a   1.000
_cell.length_b   1.000
_cell.length_c   1.000
_cell.angle_alpha   90.00
_cell.angle_beta   90.00
_cell.angle_gamma   90.00
#
_symmetry.space_group_name_H-M   'P 1'
#
loop_
_entity.id
_entity.type
_entity.pdbx_description
1 polymer ?
#
loop_
_entity_poly.entity_id
_entity_poly.type
_entity_poly.pdbx_seq_one_letter_code
_entity_poly.pdbx_strand_id
1 'polypeptide(L)'
;IVECDKCGSDMQLKSGRFGKYFGCTKDECKNTRKLLRNGEAAPPKADPIPMPHLQCERVDDFYLLRDGASGIFLAASQFPKNRETRAPLVEEILSVKDQLDPKYQFLATAPITDPDGNKAQIRFSRKTKEQYVLTEIEKKASGWKAFYREGQWKVEVKEKSRKTLKKKTNISTRKKKVMGKKSGESKAGRPT
;
A
#
# COMPACT_ATOMS: atom_id res chain seq x y z
N ILE A 1 -28.80 9.06 -20.82
CA ILE A 1 -28.07 10.33 -20.57
C ILE A 1 -27.47 10.23 -19.18
N VAL A 2 -26.21 10.62 -18.99
CA VAL A 2 -25.54 10.58 -17.67
C VAL A 2 -25.38 12.02 -17.21
N GLU A 3 -25.94 12.37 -16.06
CA GLU A 3 -25.83 13.71 -15.49
C GLU A 3 -24.53 13.89 -14.71
N CYS A 4 -23.97 15.10 -14.78
CA CYS A 4 -22.77 15.50 -14.08
C CYS A 4 -23.09 15.82 -12.60
N ASP A 5 -22.39 15.19 -11.69
CA ASP A 5 -22.51 15.38 -10.24
C ASP A 5 -22.18 16.80 -9.76
N LYS A 6 -21.36 17.57 -10.51
CA LYS A 6 -20.93 18.92 -10.10
C LYS A 6 -21.80 20.05 -10.66
N CYS A 7 -22.43 19.86 -11.81
CA CYS A 7 -23.16 20.96 -12.48
C CYS A 7 -24.51 20.56 -13.09
N GLY A 8 -24.92 19.30 -12.98
CA GLY A 8 -26.19 18.78 -13.51
C GLY A 8 -26.26 18.68 -15.04
N SER A 9 -25.25 19.17 -15.77
CA SER A 9 -25.22 19.07 -17.23
C SER A 9 -24.95 17.64 -17.72
N ASP A 10 -25.28 17.37 -18.97
CA ASP A 10 -25.04 16.07 -19.60
C ASP A 10 -23.55 15.71 -19.67
N MET A 11 -23.26 14.41 -19.60
CA MET A 11 -21.94 13.85 -19.84
C MET A 11 -21.94 12.98 -21.11
N GLN A 12 -20.90 13.14 -21.91
CA GLN A 12 -20.69 12.40 -23.16
C GLN A 12 -19.51 11.42 -23.05
N LEU A 13 -19.58 10.31 -23.79
CA LEU A 13 -18.52 9.32 -23.84
C LEU A 13 -17.36 9.82 -24.70
N LYS A 14 -16.19 10.03 -24.08
CA LYS A 14 -14.94 10.44 -24.70
C LYS A 14 -13.89 9.34 -24.56
N SER A 15 -12.90 9.34 -25.44
CA SER A 15 -11.74 8.43 -25.38
C SER A 15 -10.47 9.22 -25.08
N GLY A 16 -9.67 8.78 -24.11
CA GLY A 16 -8.41 9.43 -23.75
C GLY A 16 -7.30 8.42 -23.43
N ARG A 17 -6.14 8.92 -23.01
CA ARG A 17 -4.94 8.10 -22.70
C ARG A 17 -5.21 6.97 -21.68
N PHE A 18 -6.10 7.22 -20.73
CA PHE A 18 -6.43 6.26 -19.66
C PHE A 18 -7.64 5.37 -19.97
N GLY A 19 -8.11 5.38 -21.22
CA GLY A 19 -9.29 4.65 -21.69
C GLY A 19 -10.50 5.55 -21.95
N LYS A 20 -11.65 4.91 -22.15
CA LYS A 20 -12.94 5.61 -22.33
C LYS A 20 -13.46 6.16 -21.00
N TYR A 21 -14.04 7.35 -21.01
CA TYR A 21 -14.59 8.04 -19.84
C TYR A 21 -15.77 8.93 -20.24
N PHE A 22 -16.65 9.24 -19.30
CA PHE A 22 -17.68 10.25 -19.46
C PHE A 22 -17.10 11.61 -19.11
N GLY A 23 -17.13 12.57 -20.03
CA GLY A 23 -16.73 13.96 -19.79
C GLY A 23 -17.96 14.87 -19.82
N CYS A 24 -18.01 15.84 -18.92
CA CYS A 24 -19.06 16.87 -18.93
C CYS A 24 -19.06 17.61 -20.29
N THR A 25 -20.25 17.99 -20.77
CA THR A 25 -20.41 18.79 -21.99
C THR A 25 -20.18 20.29 -21.77
N LYS A 26 -20.34 20.77 -20.53
CA LYS A 26 -20.12 22.18 -20.16
C LYS A 26 -18.63 22.50 -20.10
N ASP A 27 -18.16 23.48 -20.87
CA ASP A 27 -16.74 23.85 -20.95
C ASP A 27 -16.14 24.34 -19.62
N GLU A 28 -16.98 24.95 -18.77
CA GLU A 28 -16.57 25.39 -17.43
C GLU A 28 -16.35 24.21 -16.46
N CYS A 29 -16.93 23.03 -16.75
CA CYS A 29 -16.89 21.87 -15.86
C CYS A 29 -15.89 20.82 -16.37
N LYS A 30 -14.71 20.77 -15.76
CA LYS A 30 -13.68 19.75 -16.05
C LYS A 30 -13.95 18.38 -15.41
N ASN A 31 -15.19 18.11 -14.98
CA ASN A 31 -15.54 16.88 -14.30
C ASN A 31 -15.58 15.69 -15.27
N THR A 32 -15.08 14.54 -14.80
CA THR A 32 -15.02 13.31 -15.59
C THR A 32 -15.38 12.10 -14.73
N ARG A 33 -16.17 11.17 -15.29
CA ARG A 33 -16.53 9.90 -14.64
C ARG A 33 -15.94 8.74 -15.43
N LYS A 34 -15.41 7.75 -14.73
CA LYS A 34 -14.78 6.58 -15.37
C LYS A 34 -15.86 5.66 -15.94
N LEU A 35 -15.65 5.13 -17.15
CA LEU A 35 -16.47 4.05 -17.68
C LEU A 35 -16.07 2.72 -16.99
N LEU A 36 -17.03 2.06 -16.37
CA LEU A 36 -16.84 0.72 -15.79
C LEU A 36 -16.84 -0.35 -16.89
N ARG A 37 -16.33 -1.54 -16.58
CA ARG A 37 -16.24 -2.65 -17.55
C ARG A 37 -17.62 -3.15 -18.01
N ASN A 38 -18.66 -2.93 -17.22
CA ASN A 38 -20.06 -3.23 -17.54
C ASN A 38 -20.74 -2.17 -18.43
N GLY A 39 -20.04 -1.07 -18.76
CA GLY A 39 -20.59 0.01 -19.58
C GLY A 39 -21.27 1.14 -18.81
N GLU A 40 -21.38 1.04 -17.48
CA GLU A 40 -22.00 2.06 -16.63
C GLU A 40 -21.00 3.14 -16.19
N ALA A 41 -21.50 4.32 -15.81
CA ALA A 41 -20.69 5.36 -15.21
C ALA A 41 -20.33 5.01 -13.77
N ALA A 42 -19.04 5.04 -13.43
CA ALA A 42 -18.59 4.82 -12.05
C ALA A 42 -19.28 5.79 -11.09
N PRO A 43 -19.67 5.38 -9.87
CA PRO A 43 -20.30 6.27 -8.88
C PRO A 43 -19.52 7.58 -8.70
N PRO A 44 -20.20 8.69 -8.35
CA PRO A 44 -19.53 9.94 -8.01
C PRO A 44 -18.45 9.69 -6.96
N LYS A 45 -17.26 10.23 -7.20
CA LYS A 45 -16.16 10.10 -6.24
C LYS A 45 -16.30 11.17 -5.17
N ALA A 46 -16.00 10.82 -3.93
CA ALA A 46 -15.83 11.83 -2.88
C ALA A 46 -14.67 12.78 -3.25
N ASP A 47 -14.81 14.05 -2.89
CA ASP A 47 -13.73 15.01 -3.08
C ASP A 47 -12.52 14.64 -2.18
N PRO A 48 -11.28 14.82 -2.66
CA PRO A 48 -10.09 14.53 -1.86
C PRO A 48 -10.00 15.36 -0.58
N ILE A 49 -9.59 14.74 0.52
CA ILE A 49 -9.43 15.43 1.81
C ILE A 49 -7.94 15.78 2.01
N PRO A 50 -7.56 17.07 2.08
CA PRO A 50 -6.17 17.47 2.29
C PRO A 50 -5.73 17.23 3.74
N MET A 51 -4.54 16.63 3.93
CA MET A 51 -3.94 16.37 5.24
C MET A 51 -2.56 17.04 5.35
N PRO A 52 -2.49 18.39 5.44
CA PRO A 52 -1.23 19.13 5.42
C PRO A 52 -0.30 18.81 6.60
N HIS A 53 -0.84 18.23 7.67
CA HIS A 53 -0.07 17.76 8.82
C HIS A 53 0.73 16.47 8.53
N LEU A 54 0.42 15.76 7.45
CA LEU A 54 1.12 14.54 7.03
C LEU A 54 2.03 14.84 5.84
N GLN A 55 3.33 14.93 6.10
CA GLN A 55 4.35 15.10 5.08
C GLN A 55 4.67 13.78 4.37
N CYS A 56 5.02 13.87 3.09
CA CYS A 56 5.49 12.74 2.30
C CYS A 56 6.88 12.27 2.75
N GLU A 57 7.20 10.99 2.54
CA GLU A 57 8.47 10.39 2.94
C GLU A 57 9.61 10.78 1.98
N ARG A 58 9.32 10.90 0.68
CA ARG A 58 10.36 11.04 -0.36
C ARG A 58 10.44 12.41 -0.98
N VAL A 59 9.42 13.24 -0.83
CA VAL A 59 9.29 14.54 -1.47
C VAL A 59 8.79 15.56 -0.46
N ASP A 60 9.18 16.82 -0.62
CA ASP A 60 8.63 17.95 0.13
C ASP A 60 7.22 18.27 -0.41
N ASP A 61 6.24 17.54 0.12
CA ASP A 61 4.82 17.61 -0.22
C ASP A 61 3.99 17.01 0.93
N PHE A 62 2.68 17.26 0.95
CA PHE A 62 1.76 16.66 1.92
C PHE A 62 0.82 15.65 1.29
N TYR A 63 0.23 14.80 2.12
CA TYR A 63 -0.71 13.77 1.67
C TYR A 63 -2.15 14.29 1.54
N LEU A 64 -2.85 13.80 0.51
CA LEU A 64 -4.29 13.89 0.30
C LEU A 64 -4.89 12.50 0.48
N LEU A 65 -5.97 12.42 1.25
CA LEU A 65 -6.78 11.21 1.33
C LEU A 65 -7.73 11.16 0.13
N ARG A 66 -7.61 10.11 -0.67
CA ARG A 66 -8.35 9.93 -1.92
C ARG A 66 -9.13 8.63 -1.90
N ASP A 67 -10.30 8.67 -2.52
CA ASP A 67 -11.12 7.49 -2.78
C ASP A 67 -10.76 6.85 -4.13
N GLY A 68 -10.52 5.54 -4.12
CA GLY A 68 -10.13 4.76 -5.28
C GLY A 68 -10.88 3.43 -5.39
N ALA A 69 -10.64 2.71 -6.49
CA ALA A 69 -11.28 1.40 -6.73
C ALA A 69 -10.85 0.31 -5.73
N SER A 70 -9.80 0.55 -4.94
CA SER A 70 -9.33 -0.33 -3.87
C SER A 70 -9.50 0.34 -2.50
N GLY A 71 -10.54 1.16 -2.35
CA GLY A 71 -10.81 1.92 -1.14
C GLY A 71 -9.96 3.19 -1.02
N ILE A 72 -9.93 3.74 0.19
CA ILE A 72 -9.18 4.97 0.51
C ILE A 72 -7.67 4.73 0.56
N PHE A 73 -6.92 5.74 0.13
CA PHE A 73 -5.45 5.75 0.18
C PHE A 73 -4.93 7.19 0.28
N LEU A 74 -3.72 7.35 0.81
CA LEU A 74 -3.02 8.63 0.82
C LEU A 74 -2.18 8.76 -0.44
N ALA A 75 -2.21 9.94 -1.06
CA ALA A 75 -1.41 10.28 -2.24
C ALA A 75 -0.82 11.68 -2.09
N ALA A 76 0.36 11.93 -2.65
CA ALA A 76 0.96 13.26 -2.66
C ALA A 76 0.05 14.30 -3.34
N SER A 77 0.04 15.54 -2.83
CA SER A 77 -0.81 16.62 -3.34
C SER A 77 -0.50 16.99 -4.78
N GLN A 78 0.77 16.99 -5.17
CA GLN A 78 1.23 17.44 -6.49
C GLN A 78 1.23 16.32 -7.54
N PHE A 79 0.33 15.34 -7.45
CA PHE A 79 0.12 14.37 -8.52
C PHE A 79 -0.25 15.11 -9.84
N PRO A 80 0.33 14.76 -11.01
CA PRO A 80 1.12 13.56 -11.32
C PRO A 80 2.64 13.72 -11.21
N LYS A 81 3.15 14.85 -10.73
CA LYS A 81 4.59 15.09 -10.52
C LYS A 81 5.13 14.18 -9.43
N ASN A 82 4.46 14.18 -8.28
CA ASN A 82 4.77 13.31 -7.16
C ASN A 82 3.87 12.06 -7.20
N ARG A 83 4.49 10.88 -7.31
CA ARG A 83 3.79 9.59 -7.41
C ARG A 83 3.93 8.76 -6.13
N GLU A 84 3.96 9.44 -5.01
CA GLU A 84 3.99 8.79 -3.70
C GLU A 84 2.57 8.47 -3.26
N THR A 85 2.37 7.21 -2.86
CA THR A 85 1.09 6.74 -2.34
C THR A 85 1.33 5.74 -1.22
N ARG A 86 0.52 5.80 -0.16
CA ARG A 86 0.56 4.84 0.94
C ARG A 86 -0.83 4.55 1.50
N ALA A 87 -0.90 3.51 2.32
CA ALA A 87 -2.09 3.23 3.11
C ALA A 87 -2.19 4.21 4.29
N PRO A 88 -3.38 4.75 4.59
CA PRO A 88 -3.58 5.55 5.79
C PRO A 88 -3.55 4.67 7.04
N LEU A 89 -3.04 5.23 8.12
CA LEU A 89 -3.16 4.66 9.45
C LEU A 89 -4.55 4.95 10.01
N VAL A 90 -5.01 4.11 10.94
CA VAL A 90 -6.30 4.33 11.61
C VAL A 90 -6.28 5.63 12.43
N GLU A 91 -5.15 5.93 13.11
CA GLU A 91 -4.95 7.20 13.83
C GLU A 91 -5.07 8.44 12.93
N GLU A 92 -4.63 8.33 11.67
CA GLU A 92 -4.69 9.42 10.69
C GLU A 92 -6.13 9.62 10.18
N ILE A 93 -6.89 8.54 10.04
CA ILE A 93 -8.30 8.62 9.66
C ILE A 93 -9.15 9.25 10.77
N LEU A 94 -8.79 9.02 12.03
CA LEU A 94 -9.46 9.63 13.17
C LEU A 94 -9.39 11.17 13.16
N SER A 95 -8.29 11.75 12.67
CA SER A 95 -8.14 13.22 12.62
C SER A 95 -9.06 13.88 11.59
N VAL A 96 -9.51 13.13 10.58
CA VAL A 96 -10.39 13.60 9.50
C VAL A 96 -11.75 12.93 9.49
N LYS A 97 -12.15 12.25 10.58
CA LYS A 97 -13.38 11.45 10.66
C LYS A 97 -14.63 12.20 10.19
N ASP A 98 -14.73 13.49 10.50
CA ASP A 98 -15.91 14.31 10.22
C ASP A 98 -16.02 14.70 8.74
N GLN A 99 -14.91 14.63 7.99
CA GLN A 99 -14.86 14.90 6.55
C GLN A 99 -14.99 13.63 5.71
N LEU A 100 -14.94 12.44 6.33
CA LEU A 100 -15.06 11.18 5.61
C LEU A 100 -16.46 10.98 5.04
N ASP A 101 -16.49 10.44 3.82
CA ASP A 101 -17.71 9.92 3.21
C ASP A 101 -18.40 8.92 4.17
N PRO A 102 -19.74 8.97 4.30
CA PRO A 102 -20.51 8.05 5.15
C PRO A 102 -20.13 6.58 4.98
N LYS A 103 -19.74 6.17 3.76
CA LYS A 103 -19.33 4.77 3.48
C LYS A 103 -18.04 4.35 4.19
N TYR A 104 -17.20 5.30 4.60
CA TYR A 104 -15.90 5.04 5.24
C TYR A 104 -15.89 5.37 6.74
N GLN A 105 -17.01 5.81 7.30
CA GLN A 105 -17.11 6.15 8.73
C GLN A 105 -16.76 4.96 9.65
N PHE A 106 -17.06 3.72 9.22
CA PHE A 106 -16.70 2.53 9.99
C PHE A 106 -15.19 2.33 10.16
N LEU A 107 -14.35 2.95 9.31
CA LEU A 107 -12.89 2.87 9.45
C LEU A 107 -12.39 3.66 10.66
N ALA A 108 -13.12 4.70 11.06
CA ALA A 108 -12.79 5.48 12.26
C ALA A 108 -13.07 4.70 13.55
N THR A 109 -13.88 3.62 13.51
CA THR A 109 -14.11 2.75 14.68
C THR A 109 -13.12 1.59 14.76
N ALA A 110 -12.17 1.52 13.83
CA ALA A 110 -11.18 0.44 13.79
C ALA A 110 -10.21 0.50 14.98
N PRO A 111 -9.69 -0.66 15.42
CA PRO A 111 -8.61 -0.69 16.39
C PRO A 111 -7.37 0.07 15.86
N ILE A 112 -6.88 1.02 16.66
CA ILE A 112 -5.76 1.90 16.31
C ILE A 112 -4.42 1.14 16.38
N THR A 113 -4.31 0.22 17.35
CA THR A 113 -3.11 -0.58 17.59
C THR A 113 -3.46 -2.05 17.74
N ASP A 114 -2.48 -2.93 17.49
CA ASP A 114 -2.56 -4.32 17.90
C ASP A 114 -2.21 -4.49 19.41
N PRO A 115 -2.36 -5.70 19.99
CA PRO A 115 -1.99 -5.96 21.39
C PRO A 115 -0.51 -5.72 21.72
N ASP A 116 0.37 -5.70 20.71
CA ASP A 116 1.81 -5.44 20.87
C ASP A 116 2.14 -3.94 20.72
N GLY A 117 1.12 -3.07 20.52
CA GLY A 117 1.27 -1.62 20.38
C GLY A 117 1.65 -1.15 18.96
N ASN A 118 1.65 -2.02 17.96
CA ASN A 118 1.94 -1.62 16.58
C ASN A 118 0.74 -0.90 15.97
N LYS A 119 1.01 0.15 15.19
CA LYS A 119 -0.03 0.97 14.54
C LYS A 119 -0.74 0.21 13.42
N ALA A 120 -2.06 0.27 13.44
CA ALA A 120 -2.91 -0.34 12.43
C ALA A 120 -3.03 0.56 11.18
N GLN A 121 -2.85 -0.06 10.01
CA GLN A 121 -3.03 0.57 8.72
C GLN A 121 -4.24 -0.03 7.99
N ILE A 122 -4.96 0.82 7.25
CA ILE A 122 -6.14 0.41 6.49
C ILE A 122 -5.71 -0.12 5.14
N ARG A 123 -6.23 -1.29 4.78
CA ARG A 123 -5.90 -2.02 3.56
C ARG A 123 -7.16 -2.53 2.90
N PHE A 124 -7.05 -2.92 1.65
CA PHE A 124 -8.15 -3.44 0.86
C PHE A 124 -7.84 -4.84 0.34
N SER A 125 -8.73 -5.78 0.64
CA SER A 125 -8.64 -7.16 0.17
C SER A 125 -9.30 -7.24 -1.21
N ARG A 126 -8.52 -7.53 -2.26
CA ARG A 126 -9.09 -7.74 -3.61
C ARG A 126 -9.93 -9.01 -3.72
N LYS A 127 -9.67 -10.01 -2.85
CA LYS A 127 -10.38 -11.29 -2.86
C LYS A 127 -11.79 -11.13 -2.31
N THR A 128 -11.92 -10.43 -1.19
CA THR A 128 -13.21 -10.20 -0.52
C THR A 128 -13.82 -8.84 -0.84
N LYS A 129 -13.11 -7.99 -1.59
CA LYS A 129 -13.51 -6.64 -1.99
C LYS A 129 -13.92 -5.74 -0.82
N GLU A 130 -13.26 -5.91 0.32
CA GLU A 130 -13.55 -5.19 1.56
C GLU A 130 -12.30 -4.54 2.15
N GLN A 131 -12.49 -3.52 2.97
CA GLN A 131 -11.42 -2.90 3.74
C GLN A 131 -11.23 -3.66 5.05
N TYR A 132 -9.96 -3.79 5.45
CA TYR A 132 -9.54 -4.44 6.67
C TYR A 132 -8.33 -3.70 7.23
N VAL A 133 -8.06 -3.83 8.52
CA VAL A 133 -6.87 -3.26 9.14
C VAL A 133 -5.83 -4.34 9.38
N LEU A 134 -4.56 -3.97 9.28
CA LEU A 134 -3.44 -4.84 9.60
C LEU A 134 -2.33 -4.05 10.29
N THR A 135 -1.44 -4.71 10.99
CA THR A 135 -0.22 -4.07 11.51
C THR A 135 1.00 -4.57 10.73
N GLU A 136 1.98 -3.68 10.52
CA GLU A 136 3.27 -4.01 9.90
C GLU A 136 4.40 -3.76 10.92
N ILE A 137 5.37 -4.68 10.95
CA ILE A 137 6.61 -4.58 11.71
C ILE A 137 7.74 -4.61 10.67
N GLU A 138 8.59 -3.59 10.64
CA GLU A 138 9.69 -3.47 9.65
C GLU A 138 9.22 -3.68 8.19
N LYS A 139 8.07 -3.09 7.81
CA LYS A 139 7.45 -3.21 6.47
C LYS A 139 6.97 -4.63 6.10
N LYS A 140 6.85 -5.53 7.08
CA LYS A 140 6.28 -6.88 6.92
C LYS A 140 5.01 -7.00 7.76
N ALA A 141 3.99 -7.66 7.23
CA ALA A 141 2.77 -7.91 7.99
C ALA A 141 3.07 -8.67 9.29
N SER A 142 2.62 -8.13 10.42
CA SER A 142 2.81 -8.71 11.76
C SER A 142 2.14 -10.10 11.88
N GLY A 143 1.06 -10.32 11.13
CA GLY A 143 0.16 -11.47 11.22
C GLY A 143 -1.19 -11.11 11.83
N TRP A 144 -1.29 -9.94 12.48
CA TRP A 144 -2.52 -9.40 13.02
C TRP A 144 -3.32 -8.69 11.92
N LYS A 145 -4.61 -8.99 11.85
CA LYS A 145 -5.58 -8.34 10.97
C LYS A 145 -6.90 -8.19 11.71
N ALA A 146 -7.69 -7.18 11.36
CA ALA A 146 -9.08 -7.12 11.78
C ALA A 146 -9.99 -6.76 10.60
N PHE A 147 -11.16 -7.39 10.57
CA PHE A 147 -12.18 -7.21 9.53
C PHE A 147 -13.45 -6.66 10.16
N TYR A 148 -14.13 -5.77 9.44
CA TYR A 148 -15.41 -5.24 9.88
C TYR A 148 -16.56 -6.15 9.43
N ARG A 149 -17.28 -6.74 10.39
CA ARG A 149 -18.39 -7.69 10.17
C ARG A 149 -19.54 -7.32 11.09
N GLU A 150 -20.74 -7.19 10.55
CA GLU A 150 -21.98 -7.03 11.34
C GLU A 150 -21.91 -5.84 12.33
N GLY A 151 -21.24 -4.75 11.95
CA GLY A 151 -21.10 -3.57 12.81
C GLY A 151 -19.94 -3.63 13.81
N GLN A 152 -19.13 -4.69 13.79
CA GLN A 152 -18.04 -4.91 14.76
C GLN A 152 -16.73 -5.30 14.08
N TRP A 153 -15.61 -4.91 14.69
CA TRP A 153 -14.27 -5.32 14.25
C TRP A 153 -13.91 -6.68 14.83
N LYS A 154 -13.84 -7.71 13.99
CA LYS A 154 -13.40 -9.07 14.36
C LYS A 154 -11.92 -9.22 14.01
N VAL A 155 -11.11 -9.50 15.02
CA VAL A 155 -9.65 -9.71 14.87
C VAL A 155 -9.38 -11.14 14.40
N GLU A 156 -8.62 -11.27 13.32
CA GLU A 156 -8.01 -12.53 12.89
C GLU A 156 -6.51 -12.48 13.20
N VAL A 157 -6.10 -13.22 14.23
CA VAL A 157 -4.69 -13.45 14.50
C VAL A 157 -4.29 -14.73 13.79
N LYS A 158 -3.42 -14.62 12.77
CA LYS A 158 -2.66 -15.81 12.37
C LYS A 158 -1.55 -15.99 13.38
N GLU A 159 -1.72 -16.96 14.29
CA GLU A 159 -0.61 -17.39 15.13
C GLU A 159 0.57 -17.73 14.21
N LYS A 160 1.69 -17.03 14.40
CA LYS A 160 2.97 -17.47 13.85
C LYS A 160 3.23 -18.83 14.49
N SER A 161 3.21 -19.90 13.71
CA SER A 161 3.81 -21.16 14.16
C SER A 161 5.24 -20.83 14.61
N ARG A 162 5.51 -21.00 15.91
CA ARG A 162 6.84 -20.79 16.49
C ARG A 162 7.81 -21.70 15.74
N LYS A 163 8.54 -21.18 14.76
CA LYS A 163 9.72 -21.86 14.24
C LYS A 163 10.77 -21.83 15.35
N THR A 164 10.90 -22.96 16.03
CA THR A 164 11.95 -23.25 17.00
C THR A 164 13.30 -22.81 16.47
N LEU A 165 13.94 -21.85 17.12
CA LEU A 165 15.35 -21.54 16.92
C LEU A 165 16.18 -22.78 17.30
N LYS A 166 16.49 -23.65 16.34
CA LYS A 166 17.61 -24.58 16.49
C LYS A 166 18.90 -23.86 16.13
N LYS A 167 19.50 -23.29 17.17
CA LYS A 167 20.92 -22.93 17.25
C LYS A 167 21.74 -24.18 16.89
N LYS A 168 22.43 -24.17 15.74
CA LYS A 168 23.59 -25.04 15.52
C LYS A 168 24.85 -24.18 15.45
N THR A 169 25.44 -24.09 16.64
CA THR A 169 26.81 -23.71 16.93
C THR A 169 27.76 -24.48 16.01
N ASN A 170 28.58 -23.79 15.22
CA ASN A 170 29.78 -24.37 14.61
C ASN A 170 31.00 -23.71 15.27
N ILE A 171 31.50 -24.34 16.32
CA ILE A 171 32.85 -24.11 16.84
C ILE A 171 33.46 -25.49 17.11
N SER A 172 34.50 -25.79 16.35
CA SER A 172 35.79 -26.43 16.72
C SER A 172 36.34 -27.11 15.46
N THR A 173 37.62 -27.14 15.10
CA THR A 173 38.85 -26.70 15.76
C THR A 173 39.97 -26.76 14.73
N ARG A 174 40.83 -25.76 14.80
CA ARG A 174 42.09 -25.55 14.08
C ARG A 174 43.09 -26.70 14.33
N LYS A 175 43.88 -27.11 13.32
CA LYS A 175 45.28 -27.54 13.55
C LYS A 175 46.18 -27.21 12.35
N LYS A 176 47.19 -26.37 12.65
CA LYS A 176 48.33 -25.95 11.81
C LYS A 176 49.33 -27.10 11.60
N LYS A 177 50.03 -27.12 10.45
CA LYS A 177 51.49 -27.37 10.31
C LYS A 177 51.91 -27.03 8.86
N VAL A 178 52.51 -25.88 8.58
CA VAL A 178 53.95 -25.51 8.54
C VAL A 178 54.76 -26.16 7.40
N MET A 179 55.44 -25.27 6.66
CA MET A 179 56.42 -25.40 5.58
C MET A 179 57.49 -26.50 5.72
N GLY A 180 57.98 -26.98 4.57
CA GLY A 180 59.27 -27.67 4.44
C GLY A 180 59.66 -27.87 2.98
N LYS A 181 60.88 -27.45 2.63
CA LYS A 181 61.49 -27.23 1.30
C LYS A 181 62.61 -28.26 1.07
N LYS A 182 62.93 -28.59 -0.20
CA LYS A 182 64.16 -29.22 -0.80
C LYS A 182 63.84 -30.44 -1.68
N SER A 183 64.54 -30.82 -2.76
CA SER A 183 65.57 -30.26 -3.69
C SER A 183 66.04 -31.41 -4.62
N GLY A 184 66.55 -31.11 -5.83
CA GLY A 184 67.42 -31.97 -6.68
C GLY A 184 66.71 -32.53 -7.94
N GLU A 185 66.93 -32.06 -9.18
CA GLU A 185 68.13 -32.12 -10.08
C GLU A 185 68.39 -33.57 -10.57
N SER A 186 68.31 -33.90 -11.87
CA SER A 186 69.41 -33.76 -12.85
C SER A 186 69.03 -34.09 -14.32
N LYS A 187 69.58 -33.31 -15.27
CA LYS A 187 70.26 -33.60 -16.58
C LYS A 187 69.96 -34.93 -17.33
N ALA A 188 69.98 -35.09 -18.66
CA ALA A 188 70.53 -34.43 -19.87
C ALA A 188 69.73 -35.00 -21.09
N GLY A 189 69.62 -34.37 -22.25
CA GLY A 189 70.68 -34.27 -23.26
C GLY A 189 70.08 -34.04 -24.68
N ARG A 190 70.76 -33.17 -25.42
CA ARG A 190 70.63 -32.74 -26.85
C ARG A 190 71.24 -33.85 -27.77
N PRO A 191 71.57 -33.63 -29.07
CA PRO A 191 71.12 -32.74 -30.16
C PRO A 191 70.66 -33.60 -31.39
N THR A 192 70.06 -33.07 -32.46
CA THR A 192 70.65 -32.26 -33.56
C THR A 192 69.56 -31.50 -34.30
#